data_AF-A0A415NWY7-F1
#
_entry.id   AF-A0A415NWY7-F1
#
_cell.length_a   1.000
_cell.length_b   1.000
_cell.length_c   1.000
_cell.angle_alpha   90.00
_cell.angle_beta   90.00
_cell.angle_gamma   90.00
#
_symmetry.space_group_name_H-M   'P 1'
#
loop_
_entity.id
_entity.type
_entity.pdbx_description
1 polymer ?
#
loop_
_entity_poly.entity_id
_entity_poly.type
_entity_poly.pdbx_seq_one_letter_code
_entity_poly.pdbx_strand_id
1 'polypeptide(L)' 'MFKIHRSYLVALDKIDQLDLKNNQVFIEGNVCLVSRKMKSKLLEEMNRIR' A
#
# COMPACT_ATOMS: atom_id res chain seq x y z
N MET A 1 7.11 -4.30 7.94
CA MET A 1 6.58 -2.91 7.81
C MET A 1 7.16 -2.29 6.55
N PHE A 2 6.32 -1.80 5.64
CA PHE A 2 6.67 -1.36 4.28
C PHE A 2 6.35 0.13 4.07
N LYS A 3 7.20 0.86 3.36
CA LYS A 3 7.01 2.29 3.10
C LYS A 3 6.26 2.51 1.79
N ILE A 4 5.09 3.15 1.88
CA ILE A 4 4.24 3.44 0.70
C ILE A 4 4.29 4.91 0.28
N HIS A 5 4.67 5.80 1.20
CA HIS A 5 4.77 7.23 0.98
C HIS A 5 5.86 7.84 1.87
N ARG A 6 6.27 9.09 1.61
CA ARG A 6 7.22 9.79 2.50
C ARG A 6 6.74 9.88 3.95
N SER A 7 5.42 9.92 4.16
CA SER A 7 4.78 10.06 5.46
C SER A 7 4.14 8.78 6.00
N TYR A 8 4.16 7.67 5.27
CA TYR A 8 3.41 6.46 5.64
C TYR A 8 4.26 5.19 5.60
N LEU A 9 4.19 4.44 6.70
CA LEU A 9 4.70 3.09 6.87
C LEU A 9 3.52 2.19 7.25
N VAL A 10 3.38 1.05 6.60
CA VAL A 10 2.21 0.16 6.74
C VAL A 10 2.63 -1.29 6.97
N ALA A 11 1.77 -2.05 7.65
CA ALA A 11 1.89 -3.49 7.76
C ALA A 11 1.16 -4.12 6.54
N LEU A 12 1.84 -4.97 5.78
CA LEU A 12 1.30 -5.49 4.50
C LEU A 12 0.17 -6.52 4.73
N ASP A 13 0.26 -7.28 5.81
CA ASP A 13 -0.72 -8.25 6.31
C ASP A 13 -2.03 -7.61 6.81
N LYS A 14 -2.03 -6.29 7.01
CA LYS A 14 -3.21 -5.50 7.42
C LYS A 14 -3.85 -4.74 6.26
N ILE A 15 -3.36 -4.91 5.04
CA ILE A 15 -3.93 -4.23 3.87
C ILE A 15 -5.20 -4.96 3.45
N ASP A 16 -6.34 -4.26 3.54
CA ASP A 16 -7.64 -4.78 3.11
C ASP A 16 -7.79 -4.72 1.59
N GLN A 17 -7.44 -3.56 1.01
CA GLN A 17 -7.61 -3.29 -0.41
C GLN A 17 -6.56 -2.32 -0.94
N LEU A 18 -6.16 -2.55 -2.20
CA LEU A 18 -5.29 -1.66 -2.97
C LEU A 18 -6.07 -1.04 -4.14
N ASP A 19 -6.21 0.28 -4.15
CA ASP A 19 -6.73 1.03 -5.29
C ASP A 19 -5.58 1.66 -6.08
N LEU A 20 -5.21 0.97 -7.17
CA LEU A 20 -4.17 1.41 -8.08
C LEU A 20 -4.60 2.61 -8.93
N LYS A 21 -5.89 2.85 -9.17
CA LYS A 21 -6.35 3.98 -10.00
C LYS A 21 -6.13 5.30 -9.26
N ASN A 22 -6.49 5.32 -7.97
CA ASN A 22 -6.40 6.52 -7.13
C ASN A 22 -5.11 6.58 -6.29
N ASN A 23 -4.24 5.57 -6.37
CA ASN A 23 -3.04 5.42 -5.54
C ASN A 23 -3.35 5.43 -4.04
N GLN A 24 -4.35 4.63 -3.65
CA GLN A 24 -4.82 4.52 -2.27
C GLN A 24 -4.69 3.08 -1.76
N VAL A 25 -4.46 2.95 -0.46
CA VAL A 25 -4.49 1.68 0.27
C VAL A 25 -5.48 1.83 1.40
N PHE A 26 -6.33 0.83 1.57
CA PHE A 26 -7.29 0.72 2.67
C PHE A 26 -6.73 -0.23 3.73
N ILE A 27 -6.70 0.25 4.98
CA ILE A 27 -6.10 -0.45 6.13
C ILE A 27 -6.98 -0.21 7.35
N GLU A 28 -7.62 -1.26 7.85
CA GLU A 28 -8.47 -1.24 9.06
C GLU A 28 -9.46 -0.05 9.02
N GLY A 29 -10.09 0.19 7.86
CA GLY A 29 -11.05 1.29 7.64
C GLY A 29 -10.45 2.67 7.36
N ASN A 30 -9.12 2.81 7.34
CA ASN A 30 -8.41 4.04 7.03
C ASN A 30 -7.89 4.06 5.59
N VAL A 31 -7.80 5.25 5.00
CA VAL A 31 -7.25 5.45 3.64
C VAL A 31 -5.88 6.12 3.72
N CYS A 32 -4.88 5.47 3.13
CA CYS A 32 -3.52 5.99 3.01
C CYS A 32 -3.14 6.20 1.53
N LEU A 33 -2.47 7.32 1.25
CA LEU A 33 -1.95 7.61 -0.10
C LEU A 33 -0.65 6.84 -0.35
N VAL A 34 -0.51 6.31 -1.56
CA VAL A 34 0.71 5.69 -2.07
C VAL A 34 1.40 6.65 -3.03
N SER A 35 2.70 6.83 -2.85
CA SER A 35 3.48 7.60 -3.82
C SER A 35 3.55 6.85 -5.16
N ARG A 36 3.48 7.58 -6.27
CA ARG A 36 3.59 7.01 -7.63
C ARG A 36 4.83 6.11 -7.79
N LYS A 37 5.96 6.50 -7.18
CA LYS A 37 7.22 5.73 -7.20
C LYS A 37 7.14 4.40 -6.43
N MET A 38 6.33 4.34 -5.37
CA MET A 38 6.22 3.14 -4.53
C MET A 38 5.10 2.20 -4.96
N LYS A 39 4.20 2.65 -5.83
CA LYS A 39 3.06 1.87 -6.33
C LYS A 39 3.46 0.50 -6.89
N SER A 40 4.39 0.45 -7.85
CA SER A 40 4.80 -0.82 -8.47
C SER A 40 5.46 -1.75 -7.44
N LYS A 41 6.31 -1.20 -6.57
CA LYS A 41 6.97 -1.97 -5.53
C LYS A 41 5.98 -2.54 -4.51
N LEU A 42 4.96 -1.75 -4.11
CA LEU A 42 3.90 -2.23 -3.23
C LEU A 42 3.14 -3.39 -3.85
N LEU A 43 2.80 -3.28 -5.14
CA LEU A 43 2.11 -4.35 -5.87
C LEU A 43 2.96 -5.64 -5.95
N GLU A 44 4.25 -5.50 -6.23
CA GLU A 44 5.19 -6.64 -6.23
C GLU A 44 5.24 -7.34 -4.86
N GLU A 45 5.37 -6.59 -3.77
CA GLU A 45 5.39 -7.19 -2.43
C GLU A 45 4.05 -7.84 -2.06
N MET A 46 2.91 -7.22 -2.42
CA MET A 46 1.60 -7.83 -2.19
C MET A 46 1.41 -9.15 -2.95
N ASN A 47 2.00 -9.28 -4.14
CA ASN A 47 1.97 -10.53 -4.91
C ASN A 47 2.91 -11.61 -4.36
N ARG A 48 3.92 -11.25 -3.56
CA ARG A 48 4.85 -12.22 -2.93
C ARG A 48 4.29 -12.85 -1.66
N ILE A 49 3.35 -12.16 -1.00
CA ILE A 49 2.76 -12.58 0.28
C ILE A 49 1.46 -13.36 0.05
N ARG A 50 0.91 -13.32 -1.18
CA ARG A 50 -0.18 -14.19 -1.64
C ARG A 50 0.35 -15.52 -2.13
#